data_AF-A0A7Z9MGG2-F1
#
_entry.id   AF-A0A7Z9MGG2-F1
#
_cell.length_a   1.000
_cell.length_b   1.000
_cell.length_c   1.000
_cell.angle_alpha   90.00
_cell.angle_beta   90.00
_cell.angle_gamma   90.00
#
_symmetry.space_group_name_H-M   'P 1'
#
loop_
_entity.id
_entity.type
_entity.pdbx_description
1 polymer ?
#
loop_
_entity_poly.entity_id
_entity_poly.type
_entity_poly.pdbx_seq_one_letter_code
_entity_poly.pdbx_strand_id
1 'polypeptide(L)'
;MTTPKFDLEIFDTKQTFKDIGLNEHLQKAVEMIGFVHPTIIQSKLIPLAITGGDILGQSRTGSGKTAAFGLPALNILEESDAYGALILVPTRELAIQVAAELEVLGKFTNLKSVPIYGGQSINTQIAKLEKRPQIIVGTPGRV
;
A
#
# COMPACT_ATOMS: atom_id res chain seq x y z
N MET A 1 -8.12 -8.46 32.11
CA MET A 1 -7.90 -8.09 30.70
C MET A 1 -6.85 -9.03 30.14
N THR A 2 -7.24 -9.95 29.26
CA THR A 2 -6.31 -10.85 28.58
C THR A 2 -5.55 -10.08 27.51
N THR A 3 -4.22 -10.08 27.58
CA THR A 3 -3.36 -9.55 26.51
C THR A 3 -3.77 -10.23 25.20
N PRO A 4 -4.03 -9.48 24.11
CA PRO A 4 -4.30 -10.10 22.82
C PRO A 4 -3.11 -10.99 22.46
N LYS A 5 -3.37 -12.29 22.26
CA LYS A 5 -2.34 -13.22 21.79
C LYS A 5 -2.12 -12.93 20.31
N PHE A 6 -0.96 -12.35 19.99
CA PHE A 6 -0.52 -12.25 18.60
C PHE A 6 -0.17 -13.63 18.07
N ASP A 7 -0.62 -13.93 16.86
CA ASP A 7 -0.19 -15.11 16.12
C ASP A 7 1.23 -14.88 15.62
N LEU A 8 2.20 -15.57 16.21
CA LEU A 8 3.62 -15.45 15.88
C LEU A 8 3.96 -16.05 14.50
N GLU A 9 3.05 -16.78 13.85
CA GLU A 9 3.21 -17.19 12.46
C GLU A 9 2.88 -16.06 11.48
N ILE A 10 2.17 -15.03 11.95
CA ILE A 10 1.71 -13.90 11.13
C ILE A 10 2.47 -12.64 11.49
N PHE A 11 2.64 -12.34 12.78
CA PHE A 11 3.20 -11.10 13.29
C PHE A 11 4.64 -11.26 13.76
N ASP A 12 5.49 -10.30 13.39
CA ASP A 12 6.84 -10.17 13.92
C ASP A 12 6.82 -9.28 15.16
N THR A 13 6.61 -9.89 16.33
CA THR A 13 6.50 -9.16 17.60
C THR A 13 7.84 -8.67 18.15
N LYS A 14 8.96 -8.94 17.47
CA LYS A 14 10.29 -8.43 17.84
C LYS A 14 10.54 -7.02 17.30
N GLN A 15 9.72 -6.57 16.36
CA GLN A 15 9.80 -5.27 15.73
C GLN A 15 8.46 -4.55 15.84
N THR A 16 8.50 -3.23 15.75
CA THR A 16 7.32 -2.37 15.61
C THR A 16 7.36 -1.66 14.27
N PHE A 17 6.25 -1.08 13.83
CA PHE A 17 6.25 -0.25 12.61
C PHE A 17 7.21 0.94 12.67
N LYS A 18 7.57 1.41 13.87
CA LYS A 18 8.56 2.49 14.05
C LYS A 18 9.97 2.07 13.66
N ASP A 19 10.26 0.78 13.71
CA ASP A 19 11.60 0.22 13.41
C ASP A 19 11.81 -0.02 11.90
N ILE A 20 10.76 0.10 11.08
CA ILE A 20 10.76 -0.29 9.65
C ILE A 20 11.36 0.80 8.74
N GLY A 21 11.51 2.04 9.23
CA GLY A 21 12.10 3.14 8.47
C GLY A 21 11.12 3.90 7.56
N LEU A 22 9.83 3.89 7.87
CA LEU A 22 8.82 4.71 7.19
C LEU A 22 8.95 6.19 7.57
N ASN A 23 8.58 7.10 6.67
CA ASN A 23 8.50 8.53 6.96
C ASN A 23 7.41 8.85 8.01
N GLU A 24 7.49 10.04 8.61
CA GLU A 24 6.63 10.43 9.73
C GLU A 24 5.12 10.42 9.39
N HIS A 25 4.77 10.78 8.15
CA HIS A 25 3.38 10.79 7.68
C HIS A 25 2.80 9.37 7.68
N LEU A 26 3.56 8.39 7.19
CA LEU A 26 3.14 6.99 7.17
C LEU A 26 3.17 6.35 8.55
N GLN A 27 4.16 6.69 9.40
CA GLN A 27 4.16 6.26 10.80
C GLN A 27 2.89 6.70 11.53
N LYS A 28 2.45 7.95 11.32
CA LYS A 28 1.21 8.48 11.87
C LYS A 28 -0.02 7.76 11.34
N ALA A 29 -0.03 7.36 10.07
CA ALA A 29 -1.13 6.62 9.46
C ALA A 29 -1.26 5.23 10.08
N VAL A 30 -0.16 4.46 10.17
CA VAL A 30 -0.19 3.12 10.75
C VAL A 30 -0.53 3.15 12.24
N GLU A 31 -0.07 4.16 12.99
CA GLU A 31 -0.48 4.36 14.38
C GLU A 31 -1.97 4.65 14.52
N MET A 32 -2.55 5.52 13.68
CA MET A 32 -3.99 5.79 13.67
C MET A 32 -4.81 4.52 13.39
N ILE A 33 -4.34 3.66 12.48
CA ILE A 33 -5.00 2.40 12.14
C ILE A 33 -4.88 1.37 13.28
N GLY A 34 -3.95 1.58 14.22
CA GLY A 34 -3.68 0.66 15.32
C GLY A 34 -2.68 -0.45 14.97
N PHE A 35 -1.87 -0.25 13.92
CA PHE A 35 -0.82 -1.19 13.55
C PHE A 35 0.39 -1.01 14.47
N VAL A 36 0.57 -1.95 15.40
CA VAL A 36 1.70 -1.94 16.35
C VAL A 36 2.86 -2.77 15.81
N HIS A 37 2.62 -4.05 15.59
CA HIS A 37 3.60 -5.00 15.06
C HIS A 37 3.33 -5.27 13.57
N PRO A 38 4.35 -5.22 12.71
CA PRO A 38 4.21 -5.66 11.34
C PRO A 38 3.96 -7.16 11.26
N THR A 39 3.37 -7.59 10.15
CA THR A 39 3.41 -9.00 9.78
C THR A 39 4.82 -9.40 9.31
N ILE A 40 5.14 -10.69 9.32
CA ILE A 40 6.46 -11.19 8.89
C ILE A 40 6.79 -10.75 7.47
N ILE A 41 5.80 -10.71 6.57
CA ILE A 41 6.04 -10.24 5.20
C ILE A 41 6.32 -8.73 5.17
N GLN A 42 5.64 -7.93 6.01
CA GLN A 42 5.85 -6.49 6.10
C GLN A 42 7.22 -6.16 6.71
N SER A 43 7.61 -6.83 7.80
CA SER A 43 8.90 -6.57 8.48
C SER A 43 10.10 -6.90 7.60
N LYS A 44 9.97 -7.90 6.73
CA LYS A 44 11.02 -8.29 5.78
C LYS A 44 11.02 -7.46 4.50
N LEU A 45 9.84 -7.21 3.93
CA LEU A 45 9.73 -6.63 2.58
C LEU A 45 9.84 -5.11 2.59
N ILE A 46 9.22 -4.43 3.55
CA ILE A 46 9.14 -2.96 3.53
C ILE A 46 10.53 -2.30 3.58
N PRO A 47 11.46 -2.68 4.48
CA PRO A 47 12.78 -2.05 4.52
C PRO A 47 13.55 -2.22 3.21
N LEU A 48 13.46 -3.41 2.60
CA LEU A 48 14.09 -3.70 1.31
C LEU A 48 13.47 -2.86 0.19
N ALA A 49 12.14 -2.80 0.12
CA ALA A 49 11.42 -2.10 -0.94
C ALA A 49 11.64 -0.59 -0.91
N ILE A 50 11.82 0.01 0.28
CA ILE A 50 12.15 1.44 0.42
C ILE A 50 13.54 1.75 -0.16
N THR A 51 14.48 0.83 -0.11
CA THR A 51 15.83 1.03 -0.68
C THR A 51 15.86 0.97 -2.21
N GLY A 52 14.78 0.50 -2.83
CA GLY A 52 14.69 0.23 -4.27
C GLY A 52 15.19 -1.16 -4.67
N GLY A 53 14.98 -1.50 -5.94
CA GLY A 53 15.35 -2.79 -6.54
C GLY A 53 14.20 -3.79 -6.70
N ASP A 54 14.50 -4.90 -7.34
CA ASP A 54 13.51 -5.94 -7.66
C ASP A 54 13.37 -6.92 -6.49
N ILE A 55 12.12 -7.15 -6.06
CA ILE A 55 11.81 -7.95 -4.88
C ILE A 55 10.66 -8.91 -5.19
N LEU A 56 10.79 -10.15 -4.70
CA LEU A 56 9.72 -11.14 -4.72
C LEU A 56 9.27 -11.46 -3.29
N GLY A 57 8.01 -11.16 -2.98
CA GLY A 57 7.39 -11.47 -1.69
C GLY A 57 6.31 -12.55 -1.83
N GLN A 58 6.40 -13.61 -1.02
CA GLN A 58 5.38 -14.65 -0.96
C GLN A 58 4.85 -14.80 0.47
N SER A 59 3.52 -14.79 0.60
CA SER A 59 2.85 -15.05 1.87
C SER A 59 1.39 -15.48 1.65
N ARG A 60 0.77 -16.04 2.69
CA ARG A 60 -0.65 -16.43 2.68
C ARG A 60 -1.59 -15.22 2.57
N THR A 61 -2.81 -15.44 2.10
CA THR A 61 -3.87 -14.42 2.10
C THR A 61 -4.15 -13.95 3.54
N GLY A 62 -4.50 -12.67 3.72
CA GLY A 62 -4.74 -12.08 5.04
C GLY A 62 -3.48 -11.67 5.81
N SER A 63 -2.28 -11.87 5.26
CA SER A 63 -1.01 -11.51 5.93
C SER A 63 -0.60 -10.03 5.77
N GLY A 64 -1.50 -9.14 5.34
CA GLY A 64 -1.19 -7.71 5.14
C GLY A 64 -0.28 -7.38 3.94
N LYS A 65 -0.36 -8.14 2.84
CA LYS A 65 0.45 -7.93 1.62
C LYS A 65 0.23 -6.57 0.97
N THR A 66 -0.98 -6.03 0.99
CA THR A 66 -1.26 -4.72 0.38
C THR A 66 -0.43 -3.62 1.03
N ALA A 67 -0.45 -3.53 2.36
CA ALA A 67 0.44 -2.62 3.09
C ALA A 67 1.92 -2.92 2.84
N ALA A 68 2.31 -4.19 2.63
CA ALA A 68 3.70 -4.55 2.37
C ALA A 68 4.27 -3.95 1.07
N PHE A 69 3.48 -3.82 -0.01
CA PHE A 69 3.91 -3.09 -1.21
C PHE A 69 3.46 -1.63 -1.25
N GLY A 70 2.35 -1.31 -0.59
CA GLY A 70 1.73 0.02 -0.61
C GLY A 70 2.47 1.05 0.24
N LEU A 71 2.93 0.66 1.42
CA LEU A 71 3.71 1.55 2.29
C LEU A 71 5.05 1.97 1.65
N PRO A 72 5.84 1.07 1.04
CA PRO A 72 7.01 1.48 0.26
C PRO A 72 6.69 2.44 -0.87
N ALA A 73 5.65 2.18 -1.67
CA ALA A 73 5.26 3.06 -2.77
C ALA A 73 4.92 4.48 -2.26
N LEU A 74 4.12 4.58 -1.19
CA LEU A 74 3.79 5.85 -0.56
C LEU A 74 5.00 6.53 0.13
N ASN A 75 6.01 5.76 0.51
CA ASN A 75 7.19 6.28 1.21
C ASN A 75 8.19 6.93 0.24
N ILE A 76 8.31 6.37 -0.96
CA ILE A 76 9.29 6.78 -1.97
C ILE A 76 8.76 7.92 -2.85
N LEU A 77 7.46 7.92 -3.14
CA LEU A 77 6.86 8.91 -4.06
C LEU A 77 6.74 10.30 -3.43
N GLU A 78 6.99 11.31 -4.24
CA GLU A 78 6.73 12.72 -3.95
C GLU A 78 5.47 13.20 -4.66
N GLU A 79 4.94 14.36 -4.24
CA GLU A 79 3.75 14.96 -4.87
C GLU A 79 3.94 15.26 -6.36
N SER A 80 5.18 15.55 -6.78
CA SER A 80 5.54 15.79 -8.19
C SER A 80 5.52 14.54 -9.06
N ASP A 81 5.52 13.34 -8.47
CA ASP A 81 5.67 12.06 -9.17
C ASP A 81 4.34 11.58 -9.74
N ALA A 82 3.74 12.39 -10.60
CA ALA A 82 2.53 12.03 -11.33
C ALA A 82 2.72 10.69 -12.05
N TYR A 83 1.84 9.73 -11.75
CA TYR A 83 1.87 8.35 -12.25
C TYR A 83 3.15 7.56 -11.90
N GLY A 84 3.85 7.93 -10.82
CA GLY A 84 5.13 7.33 -10.42
C GLY A 84 5.05 5.86 -9.98
N ALA A 85 3.87 5.33 -9.66
CA ALA A 85 3.70 3.90 -9.41
C ALA A 85 2.48 3.30 -10.11
N LEU A 86 2.67 2.07 -10.59
CA LEU A 86 1.62 1.22 -11.16
C LEU A 86 1.51 -0.09 -10.37
N ILE A 87 0.31 -0.40 -9.90
CA ILE A 87 -0.01 -1.63 -9.18
C ILE A 87 -1.03 -2.42 -10.00
N LEU A 88 -0.59 -3.52 -10.59
CA LEU A 88 -1.45 -4.38 -11.39
C LEU A 88 -2.12 -5.45 -10.53
N VAL A 89 -3.43 -5.60 -10.68
CA VAL A 89 -4.25 -6.57 -9.96
C VAL A 89 -5.21 -7.31 -10.90
N PRO A 90 -5.57 -8.57 -10.60
CA PRO A 90 -6.36 -9.40 -11.52
C PRO A 90 -7.82 -8.98 -11.70
N THR A 91 -8.43 -8.28 -10.73
CA THR A 91 -9.87 -7.98 -10.75
C THR A 91 -10.17 -6.52 -10.45
N ARG A 92 -11.37 -6.08 -10.84
CA ARG A 92 -11.85 -4.71 -10.64
C ARG A 92 -12.06 -4.42 -9.16
N GLU A 93 -12.63 -5.38 -8.45
CA GLU A 93 -12.91 -5.35 -7.03
C GLU A 93 -11.62 -5.18 -6.24
N LEU A 94 -10.57 -5.93 -6.63
CA LEU A 94 -9.27 -5.83 -5.98
C LEU A 94 -8.60 -4.49 -6.28
N ALA A 95 -8.77 -3.91 -7.48
CA ALA A 95 -8.24 -2.58 -7.79
C ALA A 95 -8.86 -1.51 -6.90
N ILE A 96 -10.19 -1.58 -6.70
CA ILE A 96 -10.92 -0.66 -5.82
C ILE A 96 -10.47 -0.85 -4.36
N GLN A 97 -10.37 -2.10 -3.89
CA GLN A 97 -9.94 -2.41 -2.52
C GLN A 97 -8.52 -1.92 -2.23
N VAL A 98 -7.57 -2.20 -3.13
CA VAL A 98 -6.17 -1.76 -2.98
C VAL A 98 -6.07 -0.25 -3.02
N ALA A 99 -6.78 0.43 -3.93
CA ALA A 99 -6.79 1.89 -3.97
C ALA A 99 -7.34 2.52 -2.69
N ALA A 100 -8.43 1.97 -2.14
CA ALA A 100 -9.01 2.42 -0.87
C ALA A 100 -8.06 2.16 0.33
N GLU A 101 -7.38 1.03 0.36
CA GLU A 101 -6.39 0.73 1.40
C GLU A 101 -5.21 1.71 1.32
N LEU A 102 -4.73 2.05 0.12
CA LEU A 102 -3.69 3.07 -0.07
C LEU A 102 -4.15 4.46 0.36
N GLU A 103 -5.42 4.82 0.15
CA GLU A 103 -5.98 6.10 0.63
C GLU A 103 -5.95 6.16 2.16
N VAL A 104 -6.25 5.06 2.84
CA VAL A 104 -6.19 4.96 4.31
C VAL A 104 -4.74 5.03 4.81
N LEU A 105 -3.83 4.25 4.20
CA LEU A 105 -2.40 4.24 4.56
C LEU A 105 -1.71 5.57 4.25
N GLY A 106 -2.12 6.25 3.18
CA GLY A 106 -1.60 7.53 2.72
C GLY A 106 -2.33 8.75 3.30
N LYS A 107 -3.23 8.58 4.28
CA LYS A 107 -4.14 9.63 4.77
C LYS A 107 -3.44 10.92 5.24
N PHE A 108 -2.21 10.82 5.71
CA PHE A 108 -1.41 11.96 6.16
C PHE A 108 -0.40 12.47 5.12
N THR A 109 -0.48 11.96 3.89
CA THR A 109 0.27 12.41 2.73
C THR A 109 -0.65 13.16 1.77
N ASN A 110 -0.08 13.89 0.81
CA ASN A 110 -0.84 14.49 -0.28
C ASN A 110 -0.95 13.56 -1.52
N LEU A 111 -0.36 12.36 -1.45
CA LEU A 111 -0.37 11.39 -2.54
C LEU A 111 -1.79 10.88 -2.80
N LYS A 112 -2.06 10.58 -4.07
CA LYS A 112 -3.36 10.07 -4.53
C LYS A 112 -3.18 8.76 -5.29
N SER A 113 -4.05 7.80 -4.97
CA SER A 113 -4.23 6.57 -5.73
C SER A 113 -5.52 6.65 -6.54
N VAL A 114 -5.52 6.05 -7.74
CA VAL A 114 -6.73 5.91 -8.56
C VAL A 114 -6.91 4.47 -9.04
N PRO A 115 -8.11 3.89 -8.90
CA PRO A 115 -8.39 2.59 -9.48
C PRO A 115 -8.81 2.72 -10.96
N ILE A 116 -8.15 1.95 -11.85
CA ILE A 116 -8.32 1.96 -13.31
C ILE A 116 -8.65 0.54 -13.80
N TYR A 117 -9.89 0.34 -14.26
CA TYR A 117 -10.41 -1.00 -14.57
C TYR A 117 -11.54 -0.97 -15.62
N GLY A 118 -11.78 -2.09 -16.31
CA GLY A 118 -12.83 -2.16 -17.34
C GLY A 118 -14.27 -2.01 -16.80
N GLY A 119 -15.24 -1.73 -17.68
CA GLY A 119 -16.66 -1.69 -17.32
C GLY A 119 -17.15 -0.42 -16.60
N GLN A 120 -16.26 0.53 -16.33
CA GLN A 120 -16.61 1.91 -15.98
C GLN A 120 -16.41 2.83 -17.20
N SER A 121 -17.13 3.95 -17.24
CA SER A 121 -16.97 4.98 -18.26
C SER A 121 -15.50 5.42 -18.38
N ILE A 122 -14.96 5.38 -19.59
CA ILE A 122 -13.58 5.83 -19.88
C ILE A 122 -13.41 7.31 -19.53
N ASN A 123 -14.41 8.15 -19.82
CA ASN A 123 -14.35 9.59 -19.55
C ASN A 123 -14.23 9.87 -18.05
N THR A 124 -14.89 9.07 -17.20
CA THR A 124 -14.75 9.18 -15.75
C THR A 124 -13.35 8.82 -15.27
N GLN A 125 -12.71 7.83 -15.89
CA GLN A 125 -11.33 7.46 -15.56
C GLN A 125 -10.32 8.47 -16.10
N ILE A 126 -10.52 8.99 -17.32
CA ILE A 126 -9.74 10.09 -17.89
C ILE A 126 -9.77 11.30 -16.95
N ALA A 127 -10.95 11.75 -16.52
CA ALA A 127 -11.08 12.89 -15.61
C ALA A 127 -10.39 12.68 -14.24
N LYS A 128 -10.25 11.42 -13.78
CA LYS A 128 -9.47 11.11 -12.57
C LYS A 128 -7.97 11.12 -12.85
N LEU A 129 -7.54 10.60 -13.99
CA LEU A 129 -6.14 10.61 -14.42
C LEU A 129 -5.67 12.05 -14.66
N GLU A 130 -6.48 12.93 -15.24
CA GLU A 130 -6.16 14.35 -15.43
C GLU A 130 -5.80 15.09 -14.14
N LYS A 131 -6.21 14.57 -12.96
CA LYS A 131 -5.78 15.07 -11.65
C LYS A 131 -4.36 14.66 -11.27
N ARG A 132 -3.65 13.95 -12.15
CA ARG A 132 -2.26 13.51 -12.03
C ARG A 132 -1.95 12.74 -10.74
N PRO A 133 -2.72 11.68 -10.40
CA PRO A 133 -2.44 10.85 -9.23
C PRO A 133 -1.07 10.20 -9.33
N GLN A 134 -0.39 10.03 -8.19
CA GLN A 134 0.93 9.42 -8.14
C GLN A 134 0.86 7.89 -8.27
N ILE A 135 -0.23 7.27 -7.82
CA ILE A 135 -0.40 5.82 -7.86
C ILE A 135 -1.59 5.44 -8.74
N ILE A 136 -1.36 4.58 -9.72
CA ILE A 136 -2.41 3.90 -10.49
C ILE A 136 -2.52 2.47 -9.96
N VAL A 137 -3.73 2.05 -9.60
CA VAL A 137 -4.05 0.66 -9.27
C VAL A 137 -4.99 0.15 -10.35
N GLY A 138 -4.64 -0.90 -11.08
CA GLY A 138 -5.49 -1.29 -12.21
C GLY A 138 -5.40 -2.71 -12.70
N THR A 139 -6.38 -3.06 -13.53
CA THR A 139 -6.41 -4.36 -14.21
C THR A 139 -5.63 -4.31 -15.51
N PRO A 140 -4.83 -5.34 -15.86
CA PRO A 140 -3.99 -5.33 -17.06
C PRO A 140 -4.71 -5.00 -18.38
N GLY A 141 -5.98 -5.40 -18.54
CA GLY A 141 -6.73 -5.13 -19.76
C GLY A 141 -7.28 -3.70 -19.91
N ARG A 142 -6.99 -2.78 -18.97
CA ARG A 142 -7.49 -1.39 -18.99
C ARG A 142 -6.39 -0.35 -18.86
N VAL A 143 -5.41 -0.58 -17.98
CA VAL A 143 -4.22 0.26 -17.87
C VAL A 143 -3.47 0.23 -19.20
#